data_AF-A0A7M3X0R2-F1
#
_entry.id   AF-A0A7M3X0R2-F1
#
_cell.length_a   1.000
_cell.length_b   1.000
_cell.length_c   1.000
_cell.angle_alpha   90.00
_cell.angle_beta   90.00
_cell.angle_gamma   90.00
#
_symmetry.space_group_name_H-M   'P 1'
#
loop_
_entity.id
_entity.type
_entity.pdbx_description
1 polymer ?
#
loop_
_entity_poly.entity_id
_entity_poly.type
_entity_poly.pdbx_seq_one_letter_code
_entity_poly.pdbx_strand_id
1 'polypeptide(L)'
;MHRAWVYILTIVIGLWVSATAAGGLLTSIIFPEWPVNVWCWGLFAYIYAKETRKVRIEMITVVAFATPMELFFSEVWGIYEYQRGLMPLFVPAGHYFLFDLGRMMAEKMKESWALPSLMPFVPVVAYGAYTGGDTSAVVLLVLVLVFTKYGPQPRLYAAMAWAALGMEIIGTQLQNWTWASEVPWTGLTAWNPPLLVGAFYCFGDLLVNMAVVKFEEHDLVEESA
;
A
#
# COMPACT_ATOMS: atom_id res chain seq x y z
N MET A 1 -8.85 -10.25 -15.31
CA MET A 1 -9.60 -8.97 -15.36
C MET A 1 -10.68 -8.85 -14.28
N HIS A 2 -11.39 -9.93 -13.92
CA HIS A 2 -12.39 -9.87 -12.84
C HIS A 2 -11.78 -9.54 -11.45
N ARG A 3 -10.64 -10.17 -11.09
CA ARG A 3 -10.00 -9.98 -9.76
C ARG A 3 -9.53 -8.54 -9.50
N ALA A 4 -8.90 -7.88 -10.48
CA ALA A 4 -8.50 -6.49 -10.38
C ALA A 4 -9.67 -5.56 -10.05
N TRP A 5 -10.82 -5.74 -10.72
CA TRP A 5 -12.02 -4.96 -10.42
C TRP A 5 -12.56 -5.23 -9.02
N VAL A 6 -12.54 -6.48 -8.55
CA VAL A 6 -12.92 -6.81 -7.18
C VAL A 6 -12.06 -6.05 -6.17
N TYR A 7 -10.73 -5.98 -6.37
CA TYR A 7 -9.84 -5.21 -5.49
C TYR A 7 -10.08 -3.71 -5.56
N ILE A 8 -10.18 -3.14 -6.76
CA ILE A 8 -10.46 -1.72 -6.95
C ILE A 8 -11.78 -1.35 -6.26
N LEU A 9 -12.85 -2.10 -6.52
CA LEU A 9 -14.15 -1.84 -5.90
C LEU A 9 -14.10 -2.04 -4.39
N THR A 10 -13.39 -3.06 -3.90
CA THR A 10 -13.22 -3.29 -2.45
C THR A 10 -12.51 -2.12 -1.78
N ILE A 11 -11.43 -1.60 -2.37
CA ILE A 11 -10.69 -0.45 -1.86
C ILE A 11 -11.55 0.81 -1.90
N VAL A 12 -12.10 1.16 -3.07
CA VAL A 12 -12.85 2.41 -3.25
C VAL A 12 -14.14 2.44 -2.41
N ILE A 13 -14.95 1.38 -2.50
CA ILE A 13 -16.21 1.31 -1.73
C ILE A 13 -15.90 1.12 -0.25
N GLY A 14 -14.91 0.30 0.12
CA GLY A 14 -14.53 0.09 1.51
C GLY A 14 -14.08 1.37 2.20
N LEU A 15 -13.21 2.15 1.56
CA LEU A 15 -12.77 3.46 2.05
C LEU A 15 -13.94 4.46 2.16
N TRP A 16 -14.84 4.48 1.17
CA TRP A 16 -16.01 5.35 1.21
C TRP A 16 -16.98 4.97 2.34
N VAL A 17 -17.29 3.68 2.50
CA VAL A 17 -18.16 3.17 3.57
C VAL A 17 -17.53 3.45 4.94
N SER A 18 -16.23 3.16 5.09
CA SER A 18 -15.48 3.40 6.32
C SER A 18 -15.52 4.88 6.72
N ALA A 19 -15.21 5.79 5.81
CA ALA A 19 -15.19 7.23 6.12
C ALA A 19 -16.57 7.83 6.39
N THR A 20 -17.57 7.45 5.59
CA THR A 20 -18.86 8.15 5.54
C THR A 20 -20.00 7.42 6.24
N ALA A 21 -19.75 6.23 6.81
CA ALA A 21 -20.81 5.35 7.31
C ALA A 21 -21.85 5.00 6.24
N ALA A 22 -21.40 4.80 5.00
CA ALA A 22 -22.23 4.67 3.80
C ALA A 22 -23.21 5.86 3.64
N GLY A 23 -22.68 7.09 3.71
CA GLY A 23 -23.48 8.32 3.65
C GLY A 23 -24.39 8.54 4.87
N GLY A 24 -23.97 8.08 6.05
CA GLY A 24 -24.73 8.17 7.30
C GLY A 24 -25.78 7.07 7.50
N LEU A 25 -25.87 6.10 6.59
CA LEU A 25 -26.84 5.00 6.69
C LEU A 25 -26.53 4.03 7.85
N LEU A 26 -25.25 3.86 8.19
CA LEU A 26 -24.80 2.85 9.16
C LEU A 26 -24.64 3.36 10.60
N THR A 27 -24.61 4.68 10.82
CA THR A 27 -24.22 5.29 12.11
C THR A 27 -25.11 4.92 13.30
N SER A 28 -26.35 4.46 13.07
CA SER A 28 -27.27 4.06 14.13
C SER A 28 -27.28 2.55 14.44
N ILE A 29 -26.60 1.73 13.62
CA ILE A 29 -26.77 0.26 13.65
C ILE A 29 -25.46 -0.47 13.98
N ILE A 30 -24.33 -0.08 13.38
CA ILE A 30 -23.01 -0.73 13.56
C ILE A 30 -21.90 0.31 13.31
N PHE A 31 -20.72 0.20 13.96
CA PHE A 31 -19.57 1.02 13.57
C PHE A 31 -19.27 0.84 12.07
N PRO A 32 -19.06 1.93 11.30
CA PRO A 32 -18.88 1.90 9.84
C PRO A 32 -17.81 0.96 9.31
N GLU A 33 -16.79 0.69 10.12
CA GLU A 33 -15.68 -0.21 9.79
C GLU A 33 -16.08 -1.68 9.78
N TRP A 34 -17.05 -2.12 10.59
CA TRP A 34 -17.35 -3.55 10.75
C TRP A 34 -17.78 -4.22 9.44
N PRO A 35 -18.70 -3.67 8.63
CA PRO A 35 -19.02 -4.26 7.33
C PRO A 35 -17.79 -4.36 6.42
N VAL A 36 -16.91 -3.36 6.45
CA VAL A 36 -15.67 -3.34 5.66
C VAL A 36 -14.68 -4.39 6.19
N ASN A 37 -14.55 -4.53 7.51
CA ASN A 37 -13.73 -5.54 8.17
C ASN A 37 -14.18 -6.95 7.79
N VAL A 38 -15.48 -7.25 7.92
CA VAL A 38 -16.05 -8.56 7.57
C VAL A 38 -15.85 -8.85 6.09
N TRP A 39 -16.09 -7.88 5.21
CA TRP A 39 -15.88 -8.04 3.78
C TRP A 39 -14.42 -8.30 3.44
N CYS A 40 -13.49 -7.47 3.91
CA CYS A 40 -12.07 -7.57 3.57
C CYS A 40 -11.47 -8.88 4.09
N TRP A 41 -11.73 -9.24 5.34
CA TRP A 41 -11.23 -10.51 5.89
C TRP A 41 -11.93 -11.72 5.28
N GLY A 42 -13.23 -11.63 4.97
CA GLY A 42 -13.96 -12.69 4.26
C GLY A 42 -13.41 -12.93 2.85
N LEU A 43 -13.16 -11.86 2.09
CA LEU A 43 -12.55 -11.93 0.77
C LEU A 43 -11.11 -12.46 0.85
N PHE A 44 -10.33 -11.98 1.82
CA PHE A 44 -8.97 -12.46 2.07
C PHE A 44 -8.96 -13.97 2.37
N ALA A 45 -9.81 -14.44 3.29
CA ALA A 45 -9.92 -15.86 3.63
C ALA A 45 -10.39 -16.71 2.45
N TYR A 46 -11.35 -16.20 1.65
CA TYR A 46 -11.81 -16.87 0.44
C TYR A 46 -10.69 -17.05 -0.59
N ILE A 47 -9.90 -16.00 -0.85
CA ILE A 47 -8.76 -16.05 -1.77
C ILE A 47 -7.71 -17.02 -1.20
N TYR A 48 -7.38 -16.89 0.08
CA TYR A 48 -6.41 -17.75 0.76
C TYR A 48 -6.76 -19.23 0.61
N ALA A 49 -8.04 -19.61 0.77
CA ALA A 49 -8.50 -20.99 0.65
C ALA A 49 -8.45 -21.53 -0.79
N LYS A 50 -8.41 -20.67 -1.82
CA LYS A 50 -8.45 -21.06 -3.23
C LYS A 50 -7.10 -20.99 -3.94
N GLU A 51 -6.19 -20.17 -3.44
CA GLU A 51 -4.91 -19.90 -4.09
C GLU A 51 -3.84 -20.94 -3.78
N THR A 52 -2.76 -20.93 -4.57
CA THR A 52 -1.62 -21.83 -4.41
C THR A 52 -0.85 -21.58 -3.11
N ARG A 53 -0.02 -22.55 -2.67
CA ARG A 53 0.81 -22.39 -1.46
C ARG A 53 1.69 -21.13 -1.53
N LYS A 54 2.33 -20.88 -2.67
CA LYS A 54 3.15 -19.69 -2.89
C LYS A 54 2.38 -18.40 -2.60
N VAL A 55 1.19 -18.26 -3.20
CA VAL A 55 0.34 -17.09 -3.01
C VAL A 55 -0.15 -16.98 -1.57
N ARG A 56 -0.48 -18.09 -0.92
CA ARG A 56 -0.83 -18.09 0.52
C ARG A 56 0.33 -17.59 1.40
N ILE A 57 1.57 -17.98 1.11
CA ILE A 57 2.74 -17.47 1.82
C ILE A 57 2.89 -15.97 1.58
N GLU A 58 2.76 -15.51 0.33
CA GLU A 58 2.78 -14.08 -0.01
C GLU A 58 1.71 -13.29 0.76
N MET A 59 0.47 -13.79 0.79
CA MET A 59 -0.65 -13.20 1.53
C MET A 59 -0.32 -12.98 3.00
N ILE A 60 0.14 -14.01 3.69
CA ILE A 60 0.47 -13.93 5.11
C ILE A 60 1.70 -13.06 5.35
N THR A 61 2.68 -13.12 4.45
CA THR A 61 3.91 -12.31 4.53
C THR A 61 3.59 -10.81 4.37
N VAL A 62 2.71 -10.44 3.44
CA VAL A 62 2.25 -9.05 3.30
C VAL A 62 1.59 -8.59 4.58
N VAL A 63 0.65 -9.37 5.14
CA VAL A 63 -0.01 -9.01 6.40
C VAL A 63 1.01 -8.88 7.54
N ALA A 64 1.96 -9.81 7.65
CA ALA A 64 2.95 -9.85 8.71
C ALA A 64 3.93 -8.67 8.70
N PHE A 65 4.31 -8.15 7.52
CA PHE A 65 5.16 -6.96 7.42
C PHE A 65 4.37 -5.65 7.39
N ALA A 66 3.28 -5.58 6.63
CA ALA A 66 2.51 -4.36 6.48
C ALA A 66 1.88 -3.91 7.79
N THR A 67 1.31 -4.82 8.58
CA THR A 67 0.64 -4.48 9.85
C THR A 67 1.56 -3.75 10.85
N PRO A 68 2.74 -4.27 11.22
CA PRO A 68 3.62 -3.56 12.14
C PRO A 68 4.22 -2.29 11.54
N MET A 69 4.50 -2.24 10.23
CA MET A 69 4.97 -1.02 9.58
C MET A 69 3.90 0.08 9.64
N GLU A 70 2.65 -0.29 9.36
CA GLU A 70 1.51 0.62 9.39
C GLU A 70 1.27 1.15 10.80
N LEU A 71 1.23 0.27 11.81
CA LEU A 71 1.13 0.67 13.21
C LEU A 71 2.29 1.55 13.66
N PHE A 72 3.51 1.31 13.15
CA PHE A 72 4.64 2.19 13.43
C PHE A 72 4.43 3.56 12.78
N PHE A 73 3.99 3.63 11.54
CA PHE A 73 3.76 4.90 10.84
C PHE A 73 2.63 5.71 11.46
N SER A 74 1.50 5.08 11.78
CA SER A 74 0.33 5.79 12.33
C SER A 74 0.44 6.05 13.83
N GLU A 75 0.84 5.07 14.64
CA GLU A 75 0.72 5.15 16.10
C GLU A 75 2.02 5.52 16.83
N VAL A 76 3.18 5.23 16.24
CA VAL A 76 4.49 5.47 16.88
C VAL A 76 5.17 6.71 16.31
N TRP A 77 5.35 6.75 14.99
CA TRP A 77 5.97 7.86 14.29
C TRP A 77 4.99 9.02 14.09
N GLY A 78 3.70 8.73 13.91
CA GLY A 78 2.66 9.75 13.77
C GLY A 78 2.80 10.57 12.49
N ILE A 79 3.24 9.94 11.39
CA ILE A 79 3.38 10.62 10.09
C ILE A 79 2.02 10.86 9.42
N TYR A 80 0.99 10.12 9.84
CA TYR A 80 -0.41 10.38 9.56
C TYR A 80 -1.29 9.78 10.67
N GLU A 81 -2.53 10.24 10.78
CA GLU A 81 -3.51 9.73 11.74
C GLU A 81 -4.77 9.26 11.03
N TYR A 82 -5.34 8.14 11.49
CA TYR A 82 -6.64 7.66 11.02
C TYR A 82 -7.79 8.47 11.62
N GLN A 83 -8.90 8.57 10.88
CA GLN A 83 -10.11 9.33 11.26
C GLN A 83 -10.62 9.00 12.68
N ARG A 84 -10.40 7.76 13.13
CA ARG A 84 -10.86 7.22 14.42
C ARG A 84 -9.72 6.90 15.39
N GLY A 85 -8.55 7.50 15.17
CA GLY A 85 -7.37 7.35 16.02
C GLY A 85 -6.54 6.12 15.68
N LEU A 86 -7.13 4.93 15.74
CA LEU A 86 -6.41 3.67 15.47
C LEU A 86 -6.55 3.21 14.03
N MET A 87 -5.51 2.53 13.53
CA MET A 87 -5.56 1.79 12.27
C MET A 87 -6.76 0.82 12.20
N PRO A 88 -7.67 0.95 11.21
CA PRO A 88 -8.79 0.04 11.03
C PRO A 88 -8.37 -1.41 10.75
N LEU A 89 -9.15 -2.37 11.25
CA LEU A 89 -8.81 -3.80 11.16
C LEU A 89 -8.79 -4.36 9.73
N PHE A 90 -9.43 -3.70 8.77
CA PHE A 90 -9.40 -4.12 7.36
C PHE A 90 -8.10 -3.74 6.66
N VAL A 91 -7.31 -2.81 7.22
CA VAL A 91 -6.10 -2.26 6.59
C VAL A 91 -5.06 -3.35 6.28
N PRO A 92 -4.75 -4.30 7.18
CA PRO A 92 -3.85 -5.42 6.86
C PRO A 92 -4.28 -6.25 5.64
N ALA A 93 -5.57 -6.58 5.53
CA ALA A 93 -6.09 -7.30 4.36
C ALA A 93 -6.06 -6.41 3.10
N GLY A 94 -6.35 -5.12 3.25
CA GLY A 94 -6.25 -4.12 2.19
C GLY A 94 -4.86 -4.01 1.57
N HIS A 95 -3.80 -4.12 2.37
CA HIS A 95 -2.42 -4.13 1.88
C HIS A 95 -2.16 -5.28 0.90
N TYR A 96 -2.70 -6.48 1.16
CA TYR A 96 -2.59 -7.58 0.21
C TYR A 96 -3.37 -7.30 -1.09
N PHE A 97 -4.58 -6.72 -1.00
CA PHE A 97 -5.35 -6.38 -2.20
C PHE A 97 -4.63 -5.34 -3.07
N LEU A 98 -4.02 -4.34 -2.44
CA LEU A 98 -3.23 -3.34 -3.15
C LEU A 98 -1.96 -3.95 -3.76
N PHE A 99 -1.27 -4.81 -3.01
CA PHE A 99 -0.09 -5.55 -3.48
C PHE A 99 -0.39 -6.40 -4.72
N ASP A 100 -1.41 -7.26 -4.67
CA ASP A 100 -1.76 -8.13 -5.80
C ASP A 100 -2.34 -7.32 -6.97
N LEU A 101 -3.01 -6.19 -6.71
CA LEU A 101 -3.38 -5.23 -7.76
C LEU A 101 -2.15 -4.62 -8.46
N GLY A 102 -1.16 -4.18 -7.68
CA GLY A 102 0.11 -3.67 -8.18
C GLY A 102 0.88 -4.71 -8.99
N ARG A 103 0.85 -5.97 -8.57
CA ARG A 103 1.38 -7.09 -9.34
C ARG A 103 0.68 -7.26 -10.69
N MET A 104 -0.65 -7.23 -10.73
CA MET A 104 -1.39 -7.28 -12.01
C MET A 104 -1.10 -6.09 -12.91
N MET A 105 -0.83 -4.91 -12.34
CA MET A 105 -0.39 -3.73 -13.10
C MET A 105 1.03 -3.94 -13.66
N ALA A 106 1.95 -4.47 -12.84
CA ALA A 106 3.32 -4.75 -13.22
C ALA A 106 3.44 -5.80 -14.33
N GLU A 107 2.58 -6.83 -14.34
CA GLU A 107 2.51 -7.84 -15.40
C GLU A 107 2.20 -7.25 -16.77
N LYS A 108 1.41 -6.17 -16.81
CA LYS A 108 1.06 -5.44 -18.04
C LYS A 108 2.10 -4.40 -18.45
N MET A 109 3.01 -4.06 -17.54
CA MET A 109 4.08 -3.11 -17.78
C MET A 109 5.27 -3.80 -18.46
N LYS A 110 5.77 -3.22 -19.54
CA LYS A 110 7.07 -3.63 -20.10
C LYS A 110 8.17 -3.17 -19.16
N GLU A 111 9.18 -4.01 -18.94
CA GLU A 111 10.26 -3.69 -17.99
C GLU A 111 11.03 -2.42 -18.37
N SER A 112 11.22 -2.17 -19.67
CA SER A 112 11.81 -0.94 -20.20
C SER A 112 11.04 0.34 -19.84
N TRP A 113 9.78 0.21 -19.42
CA TRP A 113 8.94 1.32 -18.98
C TRP A 113 8.92 1.52 -17.46
N ALA A 114 9.55 0.65 -16.66
CA ALA A 114 9.53 0.76 -15.19
C ALA A 114 10.06 2.13 -14.72
N LEU A 115 11.30 2.49 -15.07
CA LEU A 115 11.88 3.79 -14.72
C LEU A 115 11.21 4.97 -15.46
N PRO A 116 10.99 4.93 -16.79
CA PRO A 116 10.33 6.03 -17.49
C PRO A 116 8.93 6.37 -16.95
N SER A 117 8.20 5.38 -16.42
CA SER A 117 6.87 5.60 -15.86
C SER A 117 6.87 6.50 -14.61
N LEU A 118 8.02 6.67 -13.95
CA LEU A 118 8.19 7.50 -12.75
C LEU A 118 8.58 8.95 -13.08
N MET A 119 8.96 9.24 -14.33
CA MET A 119 9.37 10.57 -14.77
C MET A 119 8.33 11.68 -14.49
N PRO A 120 7.01 11.44 -14.59
CA PRO A 120 6.01 12.46 -14.25
C PRO A 120 6.10 12.96 -12.80
N PHE A 121 6.65 12.17 -11.86
CA PHE A 121 6.78 12.60 -10.47
C PHE A 121 7.87 13.67 -10.29
N VAL A 122 8.94 13.64 -11.10
CA VAL A 122 10.10 14.53 -10.96
C VAL A 122 9.74 16.02 -10.90
N PRO A 123 8.98 16.60 -11.86
CA PRO A 123 8.62 18.01 -11.79
C PRO A 123 7.72 18.35 -10.59
N VAL A 124 6.85 17.42 -10.17
CA VAL A 124 5.94 17.63 -9.03
C VAL A 124 6.71 17.62 -7.71
N VAL A 125 7.65 16.68 -7.55
CA VAL A 125 8.57 16.64 -6.40
C VAL A 125 9.43 17.89 -6.34
N ALA A 126 9.99 18.33 -7.48
CA ALA A 126 10.78 19.56 -7.54
C ALA A 126 9.96 20.78 -7.10
N TYR A 127 8.69 20.86 -7.52
CA TYR A 127 7.77 21.91 -7.08
C TYR A 127 7.47 21.85 -5.58
N GLY A 128 7.17 20.66 -5.03
CA GLY A 128 6.93 20.47 -3.60
C GLY A 128 8.13 20.85 -2.73
N ALA A 129 9.33 20.48 -3.17
CA ALA A 129 10.57 20.84 -2.50
C ALA A 129 10.87 22.35 -2.59
N TYR A 130 10.68 22.97 -3.76
CA TYR A 130 10.93 24.40 -3.96
C TYR A 130 9.98 25.29 -3.15
N THR A 131 8.70 24.91 -3.09
CA THR A 131 7.69 25.64 -2.31
C THR A 131 7.78 25.35 -0.81
N GLY A 132 8.53 24.32 -0.41
CA GLY A 132 8.60 23.84 0.97
C GLY A 132 7.36 23.09 1.43
N GLY A 133 6.41 22.78 0.54
CA GLY A 133 5.17 22.09 0.90
C GLY A 133 5.29 20.57 1.02
N ASP A 134 6.24 19.96 0.31
CA ASP A 134 6.53 18.52 0.39
C ASP A 134 8.02 18.26 0.12
N THR A 135 8.86 18.58 1.09
CA THR A 135 10.31 18.31 1.00
C THR A 135 10.62 16.82 1.17
N SER A 136 9.76 16.08 1.88
CA SER A 136 9.92 14.64 2.10
C SER A 136 9.87 13.84 0.78
N ALA A 137 9.10 14.31 -0.21
CA ALA A 137 8.98 13.67 -1.51
C ALA A 137 10.30 13.55 -2.27
N VAL A 138 11.32 14.36 -1.97
CA VAL A 138 12.66 14.21 -2.56
C VAL A 138 13.30 12.90 -2.11
N VAL A 139 13.23 12.61 -0.80
CA VAL A 139 13.76 11.37 -0.21
C VAL A 139 12.99 10.17 -0.76
N LEU A 140 11.66 10.27 -0.79
CA LEU A 140 10.79 9.22 -1.30
C LEU A 140 11.02 8.93 -2.80
N LEU A 141 11.23 9.97 -3.61
CA LEU A 141 11.58 9.81 -5.03
C LEU A 141 12.90 9.08 -5.21
N VAL A 142 13.93 9.45 -4.45
CA VAL A 142 15.22 8.74 -4.49
C VAL A 142 15.03 7.28 -4.13
N LEU A 143 14.28 6.98 -3.06
CA LEU A 143 14.00 5.60 -2.64
C LEU A 143 13.30 4.80 -3.74
N VAL A 144 12.20 5.31 -4.31
CA VAL A 144 11.48 4.62 -5.40
C VAL A 144 12.42 4.40 -6.59
N LEU A 145 13.19 5.41 -7.02
CA LEU A 145 14.13 5.26 -8.12
C LEU A 145 15.22 4.23 -7.84
N VAL A 146 15.74 4.17 -6.60
CA VAL A 146 16.73 3.17 -6.17
C VAL A 146 16.13 1.77 -6.19
N PHE A 147 14.94 1.56 -5.62
CA PHE A 147 14.26 0.27 -5.68
C PHE A 147 13.96 -0.14 -7.12
N THR A 148 13.41 0.76 -7.94
CA THR A 148 13.10 0.48 -9.35
C THR A 148 14.36 0.22 -10.18
N LYS A 149 15.50 0.83 -9.86
CA LYS A 149 16.74 0.63 -10.64
C LYS A 149 17.53 -0.60 -10.22
N TYR A 150 17.59 -0.90 -8.93
CA TYR A 150 18.51 -1.91 -8.37
C TYR A 150 17.81 -3.08 -7.69
N GLY A 151 16.52 -2.96 -7.39
CA GLY A 151 15.76 -4.02 -6.75
C GLY A 151 15.33 -5.14 -7.72
N PRO A 152 14.95 -6.31 -7.19
CA PRO A 152 14.65 -7.51 -7.97
C PRO A 152 13.37 -7.40 -8.82
N GLN A 153 12.47 -6.46 -8.52
CA GLN A 153 11.15 -6.37 -9.15
C GLN A 153 10.82 -4.95 -9.65
N PRO A 154 11.59 -4.41 -10.63
CA PRO A 154 11.48 -3.02 -11.08
C PRO A 154 10.07 -2.62 -11.50
N ARG A 155 9.36 -3.51 -12.21
CA ARG A 155 7.98 -3.29 -12.66
C ARG A 155 7.00 -3.19 -11.49
N LEU A 156 7.19 -3.99 -10.45
CA LEU A 156 6.31 -3.97 -9.27
C LEU A 156 6.46 -2.66 -8.52
N TYR A 157 7.70 -2.22 -8.27
CA TYR A 157 7.96 -0.96 -7.59
C TYR A 157 7.36 0.24 -8.33
N ALA A 158 7.53 0.29 -9.65
CA ALA A 158 6.92 1.33 -10.48
C ALA A 158 5.39 1.29 -10.44
N ALA A 159 4.79 0.09 -10.54
CA ALA A 159 3.35 -0.07 -10.46
C ALA A 159 2.78 0.32 -9.09
N MET A 160 3.46 -0.05 -8.00
CA MET A 160 3.06 0.24 -6.63
C MET A 160 3.17 1.72 -6.29
N ALA A 161 4.13 2.45 -6.85
CA ALA A 161 4.17 3.92 -6.73
C ALA A 161 2.87 4.57 -7.22
N TRP A 162 2.34 4.11 -8.36
CA TRP A 162 1.06 4.60 -8.91
C TRP A 162 -0.16 4.06 -8.16
N ALA A 163 -0.18 2.77 -7.82
CA ALA A 163 -1.30 2.15 -7.12
C ALA A 163 -1.48 2.75 -5.72
N ALA A 164 -0.39 2.93 -4.98
CA ALA A 164 -0.39 3.58 -3.67
C ALA A 164 -0.86 5.04 -3.78
N LEU A 165 -0.33 5.82 -4.73
CA LEU A 165 -0.77 7.20 -4.91
C LEU A 165 -2.28 7.31 -5.20
N GLY A 166 -2.82 6.44 -6.06
CA GLY A 166 -4.26 6.42 -6.34
C GLY A 166 -5.10 6.13 -5.10
N MET A 167 -4.66 5.15 -4.28
CA MET A 167 -5.32 4.80 -3.03
C MET A 167 -5.23 5.93 -1.99
N GLU A 168 -4.06 6.57 -1.86
CA GLU A 168 -3.80 7.69 -0.96
C GLU A 168 -4.61 8.93 -1.29
N ILE A 169 -4.73 9.28 -2.58
CA ILE A 169 -5.62 10.37 -3.01
C ILE A 169 -7.04 10.09 -2.56
N ILE A 170 -7.56 8.88 -2.78
CA ILE A 170 -8.94 8.54 -2.39
C ILE A 170 -9.09 8.55 -0.86
N GLY A 171 -8.17 7.93 -0.14
CA GLY A 171 -8.20 7.83 1.32
C GLY A 171 -8.18 9.19 2.01
N THR A 172 -7.26 10.06 1.62
CA THR A 172 -7.09 11.41 2.19
C THR A 172 -8.21 12.36 1.80
N GLN A 173 -8.73 12.31 0.56
CA GLN A 173 -9.88 13.12 0.15
C GLN A 173 -11.17 12.73 0.90
N LEU A 174 -11.31 11.45 1.26
CA LEU A 174 -12.39 10.96 2.11
C LEU A 174 -12.13 11.17 3.61
N GLN A 175 -10.96 11.70 3.98
CA GLN A 175 -10.51 11.85 5.37
C GLN A 175 -10.50 10.53 6.16
N ASN A 176 -10.21 9.40 5.50
CA ASN A 176 -9.95 8.14 6.21
C ASN A 176 -8.70 8.24 7.07
N TRP A 177 -7.67 8.92 6.56
CA TRP A 177 -6.48 9.35 7.31
C TRP A 177 -6.04 10.73 6.82
N THR A 178 -5.22 11.40 7.63
CA THR A 178 -4.65 12.71 7.33
C THR A 178 -3.16 12.70 7.65
N TRP A 179 -2.33 13.05 6.67
CA TRP A 179 -0.89 13.18 6.83
C TRP A 179 -0.50 14.43 7.61
N ALA A 180 0.52 14.30 8.45
CA ALA A 180 1.13 15.41 9.15
C ALA A 180 1.85 16.31 8.14
N SER A 181 1.59 17.63 8.21
CA SER A 181 2.25 18.60 7.31
C SER A 181 3.76 18.72 7.59
N GLU A 182 4.17 18.43 8.82
CA GLU A 182 5.55 18.34 9.28
C GLU A 182 5.82 16.88 9.67
N VAL A 183 6.76 16.23 8.99
CA VAL A 183 7.14 14.84 9.25
C VAL A 183 7.89 14.78 10.59
N PRO A 184 7.32 14.14 11.63
CA PRO A 184 7.89 14.16 12.96
C PRO A 184 9.35 13.69 12.99
N TRP A 185 10.17 14.39 13.78
CA TRP A 185 11.58 14.10 14.03
C TRP A 185 12.54 14.26 12.85
N THR A 186 12.07 14.73 11.68
CA THR A 186 12.93 14.85 10.49
C THR A 186 13.18 16.27 10.02
N GLY A 187 12.31 17.23 10.40
CA GLY A 187 12.34 18.60 9.88
C GLY A 187 11.94 18.71 8.39
N LEU A 188 11.33 17.66 7.84
CA LEU A 188 10.79 17.65 6.48
C LEU A 188 9.30 17.95 6.49
N THR A 189 8.79 18.56 5.43
CA THR A 189 7.36 18.75 5.20
C THR A 189 6.78 17.69 4.27
N ALA A 190 5.48 17.46 4.37
CA ALA A 190 4.73 16.57 3.50
C ALA A 190 3.36 17.14 3.12
N TRP A 191 2.90 16.82 1.91
CA TRP A 191 1.51 17.07 1.51
C TRP A 191 0.55 16.02 2.08
N ASN A 192 -0.75 16.29 1.95
CA ASN A 192 -1.81 15.34 2.26
C ASN A 192 -2.62 15.02 0.99
N PRO A 193 -2.31 13.92 0.27
CA PRO A 193 -1.30 12.90 0.57
C PRO A 193 0.11 13.26 0.08
N PRO A 194 1.17 12.64 0.63
CA PRO A 194 2.52 12.71 0.09
C PRO A 194 2.57 12.01 -1.27
N LEU A 195 3.27 12.61 -2.23
CA LEU A 195 3.23 12.13 -3.62
C LEU A 195 3.77 10.71 -3.81
N LEU A 196 4.77 10.31 -3.01
CA LEU A 196 5.58 9.12 -3.25
C LEU A 196 5.69 8.20 -2.03
N VAL A 197 4.66 8.18 -1.17
CA VAL A 197 4.57 7.20 -0.07
C VAL A 197 4.62 5.75 -0.58
N GLY A 198 4.33 5.51 -1.86
CA GLY A 198 4.65 4.28 -2.60
C GLY A 198 6.07 3.73 -2.38
N ALA A 199 7.04 4.55 -1.95
CA ALA A 199 8.37 4.11 -1.52
C ALA A 199 8.32 3.07 -0.39
N PHE A 200 7.45 3.25 0.61
CA PHE A 200 7.31 2.28 1.71
C PHE A 200 6.68 0.97 1.25
N TYR A 201 5.78 1.03 0.26
CA TYR A 201 5.26 -0.17 -0.40
C TYR A 201 6.37 -0.92 -1.15
N CYS A 202 7.25 -0.21 -1.88
CA CYS A 202 8.39 -0.84 -2.54
C CYS A 202 9.32 -1.57 -1.56
N PHE A 203 9.53 -0.99 -0.38
CA PHE A 203 10.29 -1.62 0.69
C PHE A 203 9.58 -2.88 1.23
N GLY A 204 8.28 -2.80 1.50
CA GLY A 204 7.47 -3.96 1.89
C GLY A 204 7.52 -5.08 0.85
N ASP A 205 7.40 -4.74 -0.43
CA ASP A 205 7.47 -5.70 -1.53
C ASP A 205 8.82 -6.42 -1.61
N LEU A 206 9.91 -5.70 -1.35
CA LEU A 206 11.25 -6.29 -1.25
C LEU A 206 11.31 -7.30 -0.09
N LEU A 207 10.80 -6.95 1.09
CA LEU A 207 10.75 -7.86 2.25
C LEU A 207 9.92 -9.11 1.95
N VAL A 208 8.76 -8.93 1.31
CA VAL A 208 7.90 -10.04 0.88
C VAL A 208 8.63 -10.94 -0.10
N ASN A 209 9.29 -10.37 -1.11
CA ASN A 209 10.05 -11.14 -2.09
C ASN A 209 11.17 -11.96 -1.43
N MET A 210 11.97 -11.36 -0.55
CA MET A 210 13.06 -12.06 0.14
C MET A 210 12.54 -13.21 1.03
N ALA A 211 11.44 -12.99 1.74
CA ALA A 211 10.85 -14.03 2.58
C ALA A 211 10.32 -15.19 1.75
N VAL A 212 9.60 -14.91 0.65
CA VAL A 212 9.01 -15.94 -0.22
C VAL A 212 10.10 -16.77 -0.89
N VAL A 213 11.15 -16.15 -1.42
CA VAL A 213 12.29 -16.87 -2.02
C VAL A 213 12.90 -17.84 -1.00
N LYS A 214 13.11 -17.38 0.23
CA LYS A 214 13.67 -18.23 1.30
C LYS A 214 12.77 -19.42 1.66
N PHE A 215 11.45 -19.24 1.67
CA PHE A 215 10.52 -20.35 1.91
C PHE A 215 10.53 -21.36 0.76
N GLU A 216 10.57 -20.89 -0.50
CA GLU A 216 10.65 -21.77 -1.67
C GLU A 216 11.97 -22.55 -1.72
N GLU A 217 13.10 -21.93 -1.36
CA GLU A 217 14.41 -22.62 -1.32
C GLU A 217 14.46 -23.72 -0.25
N HIS A 218 13.88 -23.48 0.94
CA HIS A 218 13.85 -24.47 2.02
C HIS A 218 13.07 -25.73 1.62
N ASP A 219 11.95 -25.55 0.90
CA ASP A 219 11.11 -26.66 0.45
C ASP A 219 11.82 -27.55 -0.59
N LEU A 220 12.58 -26.95 -1.52
CA LEU A 220 13.35 -27.71 -2.51
C LEU A 220 14.43 -28.58 -1.85
N VAL A 221 15.02 -28.10 -0.76
CA VAL A 221 15.99 -28.86 0.03
C VAL A 221 15.30 -30.03 0.73
N GLU A 222 14.14 -29.82 1.35
CA GLU A 222 13.37 -30.89 2.02
C GLU A 222 12.82 -31.95 1.04
N GLU A 223 12.36 -31.57 -0.15
CA GLU A 223 11.90 -32.54 -1.17
C GLU A 223 13.05 -33.37 -1.79
N SER A 224 14.29 -32.88 -1.69
CA SER A 224 15.49 -33.55 -2.23
C SER A 224 16.22 -34.44 -1.21
N ALA A 225 15.81 -34.41 0.07
CA ALA A 225 16.40 -35.16 1.18
C ALA A 225 15.62 -36.45 1.49
#